data_AF-A0A3D3G619-F1
#
_entry.id   AF-A0A3D3G619-F1
#
_cell.length_a   1.000
_cell.length_b   1.000
_cell.length_c   1.000
_cell.angle_alpha   90.00
_cell.angle_beta   90.00
_cell.angle_gamma   90.00
#
_symmetry.space_group_name_H-M   'P 1'
#
loop_
_entity.id
_entity.type
_entity.pdbx_description
1 polymer ?
#
loop_
_entity_poly.entity_id
_entity_poly.type
_entity_poly.pdbx_seq_one_letter_code
_entity_poly.pdbx_strand_id
1 'polypeptide(L)' 'EQKEPESDYRQAQRILKSSSAYDMANILRDVIQHGTGRAALKIGRGDIGGKTGTTNDAKDA' A
#
# COMPACT_ATOMS: atom_id res chain seq x y z
N GLU A 1 -36.72 6.77 -13.83
CA GLU A 1 -35.90 6.66 -12.61
C GLU A 1 -35.25 5.29 -12.63
N GLN A 2 -33.94 5.21 -12.86
CA GLN A 2 -33.20 3.94 -12.93
C GLN A 2 -32.64 3.65 -11.55
N LYS A 3 -33.17 2.63 -10.87
CA LYS A 3 -32.60 2.15 -9.60
C LYS A 3 -31.28 1.46 -9.91
N GLU A 4 -30.17 1.98 -9.37
CA GLU A 4 -28.90 1.27 -9.37
C GLU A 4 -29.05 -0.07 -8.65
N PRO A 5 -28.37 -1.14 -9.10
CA PRO A 5 -28.48 -2.45 -8.48
C PRO A 5 -28.00 -2.36 -7.03
N GLU A 6 -28.84 -2.80 -6.10
CA GLU A 6 -28.53 -2.89 -4.68
C GLU A 6 -27.32 -3.83 -4.51
N SER A 7 -26.18 -3.25 -4.17
CA SER A 7 -24.91 -3.97 -4.06
C SER A 7 -24.96 -4.94 -2.88
N ASP A 8 -25.02 -6.25 -3.16
CA ASP A 8 -24.97 -7.36 -2.18
C ASP A 8 -23.58 -7.55 -1.51
N TYR A 9 -22.70 -6.54 -1.62
CA TYR A 9 -21.39 -6.56 -0.99
C TYR A 9 -21.46 -6.00 0.42
N ARG A 10 -20.95 -6.76 1.40
CA ARG A 10 -20.75 -6.28 2.76
C ARG A 10 -19.80 -5.08 2.75
N GLN A 11 -20.25 -3.94 3.26
CA GLN A 11 -19.39 -2.77 3.42
C GLN A 11 -18.23 -3.09 4.38
N ALA A 12 -17.01 -2.76 3.97
CA ALA A 12 -15.84 -2.92 4.80
C ALA A 12 -15.83 -1.90 5.94
N GLN A 13 -15.57 -2.37 7.16
CA GLN A 13 -15.43 -1.48 8.32
C GLN A 13 -14.19 -0.60 8.17
N ARG A 14 -14.35 0.71 8.36
CA ARG A 14 -13.24 1.66 8.40
C ARG A 14 -12.47 1.51 9.72
N ILE A 15 -11.20 1.11 9.63
CA ILE A 15 -10.30 0.95 10.79
C ILE A 15 -9.29 2.10 10.95
N LEU A 16 -9.10 2.92 9.91
CA LEU A 16 -8.16 4.06 9.91
C LEU A 16 -8.80 5.29 9.25
N LYS A 17 -8.35 6.48 9.67
CA LYS A 17 -8.69 7.75 9.02
C LYS A 17 -8.15 7.78 7.59
N SER A 18 -8.86 8.44 6.67
CA SER A 18 -8.42 8.59 5.28
C SER A 18 -7.07 9.31 5.16
N SER A 19 -6.87 10.38 5.94
CA SER A 19 -5.60 11.12 5.95
C SER A 19 -4.43 10.24 6.39
N SER A 20 -4.57 9.51 7.50
CA SER A 20 -3.52 8.61 7.99
C SER A 20 -3.18 7.50 6.99
N ALA A 21 -4.17 6.93 6.31
CA ALA A 21 -3.94 5.93 5.28
C ALA A 21 -3.21 6.53 4.06
N TYR A 22 -3.58 7.75 3.66
CA TYR A 22 -2.95 8.46 2.55
C TYR A 22 -1.49 8.83 2.86
N ASP A 23 -1.22 9.34 4.05
CA ASP A 23 0.14 9.68 4.50
C ASP A 23 1.02 8.42 4.54
N MET A 24 0.51 7.32 5.11
CA MET A 24 1.20 6.03 5.13
C MET A 24 1.50 5.50 3.72
N ALA A 25 0.56 5.65 2.77
CA ALA A 25 0.79 5.24 1.39
C ALA A 25 1.92 6.03 0.73
N ASN A 26 1.99 7.34 0.97
CA ASN A 26 3.09 8.18 0.47
C ASN A 26 4.44 7.80 1.09
N ILE A 27 4.47 7.56 2.41
CA ILE A 27 5.69 7.09 3.10
C ILE A 27 6.18 5.76 2.51
N LEU A 28 5.27 4.80 2.28
CA LEU A 28 5.61 3.51 1.68
C LEU A 28 6.05 3.64 0.21
N ARG A 29 5.51 4.60 -0.53
CA ARG A 29 5.99 4.93 -1.88
C ARG A 29 7.42 5.46 -1.83
N ASP A 30 7.75 6.30 -0.86
CA ASP A 30 9.11 6.82 -0.70
C ASP A 30 10.11 5.73 -0.33
N VAL A 31 9.71 4.69 0.41
CA VAL A 31 10.60 3.54 0.67
C VAL A 31 10.98 2.82 -0.63
N ILE A 32 10.07 2.75 -1.61
CA ILE A 32 10.36 2.20 -2.94
C ILE A 32 11.19 3.17 -3.77
N GLN A 33 10.81 4.45 -3.84
CA GLN A 33 11.46 5.42 -4.72
C GLN A 33 12.86 5.82 -4.22
N HIS A 34 13.01 5.95 -2.91
CA HIS A 34 14.15 6.58 -2.26
C HIS A 34 14.86 5.67 -1.25
N GLY A 35 14.16 4.68 -0.68
CA GLY A 35 14.65 3.86 0.44
C GLY A 35 15.18 2.46 0.09
N THR A 36 14.88 1.49 0.96
CA THR A 36 15.41 0.12 0.88
C THR A 36 14.70 -0.75 -0.18
N GLY A 37 13.54 -0.32 -0.68
CA GLY A 37 12.72 -1.08 -1.63
C GLY A 37 13.01 -0.77 -3.11
N ARG A 38 14.09 -0.04 -3.43
CA ARG A 38 14.39 0.48 -4.77
C ARG A 38 14.47 -0.55 -5.88
N ALA A 39 14.73 -1.82 -5.56
CA ALA A 39 14.68 -2.90 -6.54
C ALA A 39 13.33 -3.00 -7.26
N ALA A 40 12.22 -2.56 -6.65
CA ALA A 40 10.90 -2.54 -7.27
C ALA A 40 10.75 -1.48 -8.39
N LEU A 41 11.67 -0.51 -8.50
CA LEU A 41 11.70 0.46 -9.60
C LEU A 41 11.82 -0.21 -10.97
N LYS A 42 12.35 -1.45 -11.03
CA LYS A 42 12.39 -2.27 -12.26
C LYS A 42 11.01 -2.55 -12.86
N ILE A 43 9.93 -2.40 -12.09
CA ILE A 43 8.55 -2.56 -12.55
C ILE A 43 8.13 -1.37 -13.44
N GLY A 44 8.82 -0.22 -13.37
CA GLY A 44 8.54 0.95 -14.20
C GLY A 44 7.26 1.71 -13.81
N ARG A 45 6.81 1.56 -12.56
CA ARG A 45 5.60 2.22 -12.04
C ARG A 45 5.93 3.17 -10.89
N GLY A 46 5.32 4.36 -10.93
CA GLY A 46 5.52 5.40 -9.91
C GLY A 46 4.58 5.31 -8.71
N ASP A 47 3.54 4.46 -8.76
CA ASP A 47 2.48 4.35 -7.75
C ASP A 47 2.65 3.17 -6.78
N ILE A 48 3.79 2.49 -6.82
CA ILE A 48 4.09 1.35 -5.95
C ILE A 48 4.63 1.83 -4.61
N GLY A 49 4.01 1.36 -3.52
CA GLY A 49 4.53 1.46 -2.16
C GLY A 49 4.88 0.09 -1.60
N GLY A 50 5.83 0.05 -0.67
CA GLY A 50 6.24 -1.20 -0.02
C GLY A 50 7.27 -0.99 1.07
N LYS A 51 7.55 -2.04 1.83
CA LYS A 51 8.53 -2.03 2.92
C LYS A 51 9.34 -3.32 2.88
N THR A 52 10.65 -3.21 3.11
CA THR A 52 11.51 -4.38 3.30
C THR A 52 11.41 -4.88 4.74
N GLY A 53 11.42 -6.21 4.92
CA GLY A 53 11.55 -6.86 6.22
C GLY A 53 12.73 -7.83 6.17
N THR A 54 13.57 -7.82 7.20
CA THR A 54 14.66 -8.78 7.38
C THR A 54 14.79 -9.04 8.87
N THR A 55 14.98 -10.29 9.29
CA THR A 55 15.29 -10.62 10.68
C THR A 55 16.81 -10.68 10.91
N ASN A 56 17.24 -10.76 12.18
CA ASN A 56 18.66 -10.89 12.50
C ASN A 56 19.26 -12.12 11.82
N ASP A 57 20.52 -12.01 11.41
CA ASP A 57 21.25 -13.07 10.68
C ASP A 57 20.56 -13.52 9.37
N ALA A 58 19.69 -12.68 8.80
CA ALA A 58 18.92 -12.98 7.59
C ALA A 58 18.14 -14.32 7.64
N LYS A 59 17.59 -14.65 8.81
CA LYS A 59 16.76 -15.86 8.99
C LYS A 59 15.51 -15.82 8.12
N ASP A 60 14.95 -14.62 7.92
CA ASP A 60 13.81 -14.33 7.06
C ASP A 60 14.10 -13.10 6.21
N ALA A 61 13.57 -13.10 4.98
CA ALA A 61 13.61 -11.99 4.03
C ALA A 61 12.38 -12.01 3.12
#